data_AF-A0A7V0TT41-F1
#
_entry.id   AF-A0A7V0TT41-F1
#
_cell.length_a   1.000
_cell.length_b   1.000
_cell.length_c   1.000
_cell.angle_alpha   90.00
_cell.angle_beta   90.00
_cell.angle_gamma   90.00
#
_symmetry.space_group_name_H-M   'P 1'
#
loop_
_entity.id
_entity.type
_entity.pdbx_description
1 polymer ?
#
loop_
_entity_poly.entity_id
_entity_poly.type
_entity_poly.pdbx_seq_one_letter_code
_entity_poly.pdbx_strand_id
1 'polypeptide(L)'
;MFRNFGIKISLLAIVAGVLFALCSYFIADSVITRITDAQMTKVDGRYMIATEYRPFVNNDAKYRFKFDSGNIQNQAVKLRNKKVKIKKYGWRIPLFSLYENVVKIEEIVE
;
A
#
# COMPACT_ATOMS: atom_id res chain seq x y z
N MET A 1 35.07 -18.63 21.01
CA MET A 1 34.43 -18.97 19.72
C MET A 1 32.91 -18.76 19.69
N PHE A 2 32.17 -19.20 20.72
CA PHE A 2 30.69 -19.13 20.75
C PHE A 2 30.07 -17.71 20.75
N ARG A 3 30.72 -16.72 21.38
CA ARG A 3 30.21 -15.32 21.43
C ARG A 3 30.08 -14.68 20.04
N ASN A 4 31.06 -14.92 19.16
CA ASN A 4 31.04 -14.37 17.80
C ASN A 4 30.00 -15.09 16.91
N PHE A 5 29.68 -16.35 17.21
CA PHE A 5 28.66 -17.11 16.50
C PHE A 5 27.24 -16.65 16.85
N GLY A 6 26.97 -16.40 18.13
CA GLY A 6 25.69 -15.83 18.58
C GLY A 6 25.42 -14.43 18.03
N ILE A 7 26.46 -13.57 17.96
CA ILE A 7 26.35 -12.24 17.34
C ILE A 7 26.03 -12.34 15.85
N LYS A 8 26.69 -13.25 15.11
CA LYS A 8 26.43 -13.46 13.67
C LYS A 8 24.99 -13.94 13.41
N ILE A 9 24.47 -14.87 14.20
CA ILE A 9 23.09 -15.34 14.09
C ILE A 9 22.11 -14.20 14.36
N SER A 10 22.36 -13.41 15.41
CA SER A 10 21.49 -12.29 15.77
C SER A 10 21.46 -11.23 14.66
N LEU A 11 22.63 -10.89 14.09
CA LEU A 11 22.71 -9.98 12.94
C LEU A 11 21.97 -10.55 11.72
N LEU A 12 22.13 -11.83 11.42
CA LEU A 12 21.44 -12.48 10.31
C LEU A 12 19.91 -12.42 10.48
N ALA A 13 19.42 -12.66 11.70
CA ALA A 13 18.00 -12.58 12.02
C ALA A 13 17.45 -11.15 11.85
N ILE A 14 18.21 -10.13 12.28
CA ILE A 14 17.84 -8.72 12.07
C ILE A 14 17.76 -8.41 10.57
N VAL A 15 18.77 -8.79 9.80
CA VAL A 15 18.79 -8.57 8.34
C VAL A 15 17.62 -9.28 7.66
N ALA A 16 17.34 -10.53 8.02
CA ALA A 16 16.20 -11.28 7.49
C ALA A 16 14.86 -10.61 7.84
N GLY A 17 14.70 -10.11 9.07
CA GLY A 17 13.50 -9.37 9.49
C GLY A 17 13.32 -8.06 8.70
N VAL A 18 14.40 -7.31 8.47
CA VAL A 18 14.37 -6.10 7.64
C VAL A 18 13.98 -6.44 6.20
N LEU A 19 14.60 -7.47 5.60
CA LEU A 19 14.26 -7.90 4.24
C LEU A 19 12.80 -8.34 4.13
N PHE A 20 12.29 -9.09 5.10
CA PHE A 20 10.89 -9.51 5.14
C PHE A 20 9.94 -8.31 5.20
N ALA A 21 10.23 -7.32 6.05
CA ALA A 21 9.45 -6.10 6.14
C ALA A 21 9.44 -5.34 4.81
N LEU A 22 10.59 -5.27 4.12
CA LEU A 22 10.72 -4.60 2.83
C LEU A 22 10.02 -5.35 1.69
N CYS A 23 9.97 -6.68 1.70
CA CYS A 23 9.34 -7.48 0.64
C CYS A 23 7.88 -7.05 0.37
N SER A 24 7.11 -6.71 1.40
CA SER A 24 5.74 -6.19 1.25
C SER A 24 5.66 -4.88 0.44
N TYR A 25 6.72 -4.08 0.45
CA TYR A 25 6.82 -2.87 -0.36
C TYR A 25 7.27 -3.11 -1.80
N PHE A 26 7.69 -4.34 -2.15
CA PHE A 26 8.06 -4.76 -3.50
C PHE A 26 7.04 -5.72 -4.14
N ILE A 27 6.30 -6.47 -3.34
CA ILE A 27 5.27 -7.39 -3.83
C ILE A 27 3.92 -6.70 -3.73
N ALA A 28 3.27 -6.49 -4.87
CA ALA A 28 1.94 -5.90 -4.93
C ALA A 28 0.88 -7.01 -4.97
N ASP A 29 -0.19 -6.81 -4.20
CA ASP A 29 -1.31 -7.73 -4.05
C ASP A 29 -2.61 -7.03 -4.49
N SER A 30 -3.66 -7.79 -4.82
CA SER A 30 -4.92 -7.23 -5.32
C SER A 30 -6.09 -7.61 -4.43
N VAL A 31 -6.99 -6.66 -4.19
CA VAL A 31 -8.22 -6.88 -3.43
C VAL A 31 -9.43 -6.40 -4.21
N ILE A 32 -10.52 -7.15 -4.16
CA ILE A 32 -11.80 -6.75 -4.72
C ILE A 32 -12.60 -6.07 -3.60
N THR A 33 -13.00 -4.82 -3.82
CA THR A 33 -13.76 -4.04 -2.83
C THR A 33 -14.61 -2.98 -3.53
N ARG A 34 -15.58 -2.39 -2.82
CA ARG A 34 -16.28 -1.18 -3.28
C ARG A 34 -15.59 0.07 -2.76
N ILE A 35 -15.44 1.10 -3.61
CA ILE A 35 -15.02 2.43 -3.17
C ILE A 35 -16.23 3.14 -2.56
N THR A 36 -16.16 3.51 -1.29
CA THR A 36 -17.24 4.23 -0.60
C THR A 36 -17.05 5.73 -0.74
N ASP A 37 -15.82 6.23 -0.62
CA ASP A 37 -15.49 7.62 -0.83
C ASP A 37 -14.06 7.81 -1.36
N ALA A 38 -13.88 8.82 -2.19
CA ALA A 38 -12.59 9.24 -2.72
C ALA A 38 -12.65 10.72 -3.04
N GLN A 39 -11.61 11.47 -2.67
CA GLN A 39 -11.58 12.93 -2.82
C GLN A 39 -10.29 13.37 -3.52
N MET A 40 -10.37 14.48 -4.27
CA MET A 40 -9.20 15.11 -4.89
C MET A 40 -8.39 15.97 -3.91
N THR A 41 -8.87 16.13 -2.68
CA THR A 41 -8.15 16.80 -1.61
C THR A 41 -7.15 15.85 -0.97
N LYS A 42 -5.91 16.32 -0.79
CA LYS A 42 -4.91 15.57 -0.02
C LYS A 42 -5.12 15.81 1.47
N VAL A 43 -5.12 14.74 2.25
CA VAL A 43 -5.07 14.79 3.71
C VAL A 43 -3.65 14.48 4.12
N ASP A 44 -2.97 15.40 4.81
CA ASP A 44 -1.57 15.23 5.22
C ASP A 44 -0.63 14.88 4.05
N GLY A 45 -0.78 15.63 2.94
CA GLY A 45 0.04 15.48 1.73
C GLY A 45 -0.27 14.22 0.89
N ARG A 46 -1.23 13.39 1.28
CA ARG A 46 -1.54 12.09 0.67
C ARG A 46 -2.99 12.01 0.22
N TYR A 47 -3.28 11.29 -0.85
CA TYR A 47 -4.66 10.98 -1.21
C TYR A 47 -5.17 9.80 -0.38
N MET A 48 -6.44 9.87 0.02
CA MET A 48 -7.12 8.82 0.76
C MET A 48 -8.26 8.24 -0.08
N ILE A 49 -8.44 6.93 0.00
CA ILE A 49 -9.52 6.19 -0.66
C ILE A 49 -10.19 5.33 0.40
N ALA A 50 -11.46 5.63 0.71
CA ALA A 50 -12.27 4.84 1.60
C ALA A 50 -12.95 3.70 0.83
N THR A 51 -12.94 2.50 1.41
CA THR A 51 -13.56 1.32 0.81
C THR A 51 -14.30 0.51 1.87
N GLU A 52 -15.17 -0.40 1.44
CA GLU A 52 -15.85 -1.35 2.34
C GLU A 52 -14.89 -2.28 3.08
N TYR A 53 -13.70 -2.54 2.52
CA TYR A 53 -12.70 -3.39 3.15
C TYR A 53 -11.83 -2.63 4.16
N ARG A 54 -11.10 -1.60 3.71
CA ARG A 54 -10.26 -0.74 4.55
C ARG A 54 -9.86 0.56 3.83
N PRO A 55 -9.47 1.62 4.54
CA PRO A 55 -8.92 2.80 3.90
C PRO A 55 -7.55 2.52 3.28
N PHE A 56 -7.34 3.06 2.09
CA PHE A 56 -6.06 3.03 1.37
C PHE A 56 -5.52 4.44 1.19
N VAL A 57 -4.20 4.52 1.04
CA VAL A 57 -3.51 5.74 0.61
C VAL A 57 -3.15 5.63 -0.85
N ASN A 58 -3.14 6.75 -1.56
CA ASN A 58 -2.55 6.85 -2.89
C ASN A 58 -1.51 7.97 -2.87
N ASN A 59 -0.25 7.55 -2.97
CA ASN A 59 0.92 8.43 -2.99
C ASN A 59 1.90 8.00 -4.09
N ASP A 60 2.69 8.96 -4.58
CA ASP A 60 3.77 8.68 -5.52
C ASP A 60 4.87 7.86 -4.86
N ALA A 61 5.46 6.96 -5.63
CA ALA A 61 6.48 6.04 -5.16
C ALA A 61 7.62 5.95 -6.17
N LYS A 62 8.65 6.77 -5.94
CA LYS A 62 9.84 6.88 -6.80
C LYS A 62 10.48 5.51 -7.09
N TYR A 63 10.62 4.68 -6.05
CA TYR A 63 11.26 3.37 -6.15
C TYR A 63 10.46 2.33 -6.97
N ARG A 64 9.19 2.60 -7.28
CA ARG A 64 8.35 1.76 -8.15
C ARG A 64 8.00 2.44 -9.48
N PHE A 65 8.65 3.57 -9.78
CA PHE A 65 8.35 4.41 -10.94
C PHE A 65 6.86 4.82 -11.04
N LYS A 66 6.20 4.99 -9.89
CA LYS A 66 4.80 5.43 -9.81
C LYS A 66 4.75 6.94 -9.55
N PHE A 67 4.33 7.70 -10.56
CA PHE A 67 4.25 9.18 -10.52
C PHE A 67 2.87 9.71 -10.93
N ASP A 68 1.90 8.82 -11.06
CA ASP A 68 0.57 9.07 -11.59
C ASP A 68 -0.52 9.04 -10.50
N SER A 69 -0.17 9.36 -9.23
CA SER A 69 -1.13 9.34 -8.12
C SER A 69 -2.36 10.21 -8.40
N GLY A 70 -2.20 11.38 -9.02
CA GLY A 70 -3.34 12.23 -9.40
C GLY A 70 -4.33 11.55 -10.36
N ASN A 71 -3.84 10.80 -11.35
CA ASN A 71 -4.67 10.09 -12.32
C ASN A 71 -5.41 8.93 -11.65
N ILE A 72 -4.71 8.15 -10.83
CA ILE A 72 -5.30 7.06 -10.05
C ILE A 72 -6.36 7.60 -9.09
N GLN A 73 -6.13 8.75 -8.47
CA GLN A 73 -7.11 9.37 -7.59
C GLN A 73 -8.34 9.82 -8.37
N ASN A 74 -8.16 10.48 -9.51
CA ASN A 74 -9.27 10.87 -10.38
C ASN A 74 -10.08 9.64 -10.82
N GLN A 75 -9.42 8.52 -11.11
CA GLN A 75 -10.09 7.26 -11.39
C GLN A 75 -10.87 6.73 -10.18
N ALA A 76 -10.30 6.79 -8.97
CA ALA A 76 -10.98 6.40 -7.73
C ALA A 76 -12.27 7.21 -7.51
N VAL A 77 -12.20 8.53 -7.75
CA VAL A 77 -13.36 9.44 -7.65
C VAL A 77 -14.45 9.07 -8.66
N LYS A 78 -14.07 8.76 -9.91
CA LYS A 78 -15.02 8.31 -10.96
C LYS A 78 -15.66 6.96 -10.64
N LEU A 79 -14.92 6.07 -9.99
CA LEU A 79 -15.37 4.73 -9.63
C LEU A 79 -16.02 4.65 -8.23
N ARG A 80 -16.39 5.80 -7.65
CA ARG A 80 -17.11 5.84 -6.37
C ARG A 80 -18.41 5.04 -6.46
N ASN A 81 -18.72 4.30 -5.38
CA ASN A 81 -19.82 3.36 -5.25
C ASN A 81 -19.79 2.13 -6.17
N LYS A 82 -18.73 1.94 -6.97
CA LYS A 82 -18.58 0.75 -7.83
C LYS A 82 -17.67 -0.32 -7.19
N LYS A 83 -17.88 -1.58 -7.59
CA LYS A 83 -16.95 -2.67 -7.28
C LYS A 83 -15.71 -2.54 -8.15
N VAL A 84 -14.54 -2.58 -7.53
CA VAL A 84 -13.25 -2.41 -8.18
C VAL A 84 -12.26 -3.43 -7.66
N LYS A 85 -11.27 -3.76 -8.49
CA LYS A 85 -10.07 -4.48 -8.11
C LYS A 85 -8.96 -3.45 -7.87
N ILE A 86 -8.52 -3.34 -6.62
CA ILE A 86 -7.46 -2.43 -6.20
C ILE A 86 -6.17 -3.22 -6.06
N LYS A 87 -5.16 -2.87 -6.84
CA LYS A 87 -3.78 -3.37 -6.66
C LYS A 87 -3.06 -2.47 -5.67
N LYS A 88 -2.55 -3.04 -4.59
CA LYS A 88 -1.95 -2.34 -3.45
C LYS A 88 -0.64 -2.97 -3.01
N TYR A 89 0.15 -2.27 -2.20
CA TYR A 89 1.32 -2.83 -1.53
C TYR A 89 1.57 -2.17 -0.16
N GLY A 90 2.50 -2.76 0.60
CA GLY A 90 2.93 -2.25 1.90
C GLY A 90 2.17 -2.87 3.06
N TRP A 91 2.49 -2.43 4.27
CA TRP A 91 1.86 -2.93 5.48
C TRP A 91 0.72 -2.04 5.94
N ARG A 92 -0.33 -2.67 6.45
CA ARG A 92 -1.32 -1.99 7.29
C ARG A 92 -0.88 -2.10 8.74
N ILE A 93 -0.37 -1.01 9.31
CA ILE A 93 -0.02 -0.95 10.74
C ILE A 93 -0.82 0.19 11.39
N PRO A 94 -1.96 -0.13 12.05
CA PRO A 94 -2.83 0.86 12.68
C PRO A 94 -2.13 1.75 13.70
N LEU A 95 -1.24 1.18 14.51
CA LEU A 95 -0.53 1.88 15.58
C LEU A 95 0.32 3.06 15.08
N PHE A 96 0.84 2.97 13.85
CA PHE A 96 1.67 4.00 13.22
C PHE A 96 0.95 4.73 12.08
N SER A 97 -0.38 4.58 11.96
CA SER A 97 -1.16 5.13 10.85
C SER A 97 -0.57 4.82 9.47
N LEU A 98 0.02 3.61 9.32
CA LEU A 98 0.54 3.13 8.06
C LEU A 98 -0.58 2.42 7.31
N TYR A 99 -0.84 2.92 6.10
CA TYR A 99 -1.84 2.41 5.18
C TYR A 99 -1.14 1.83 3.97
N GLU A 100 -1.79 0.84 3.34
CA GLU A 100 -1.31 0.28 2.08
C GLU A 100 -1.48 1.32 0.97
N ASN A 101 -0.49 1.37 0.07
CA ASN A 101 -0.48 2.31 -1.04
C ASN A 101 -1.11 1.66 -2.28
N VAL A 102 -2.03 2.36 -2.93
CA VAL A 102 -2.66 1.92 -4.18
C VAL A 102 -1.68 2.11 -5.33
N VAL A 103 -1.58 1.08 -6.17
CA VAL A 103 -0.82 1.05 -7.43
C VAL A 103 -1.74 1.29 -8.61
N LYS A 104 -2.89 0.63 -8.62
CA LYS A 104 -3.82 0.63 -9.75
C LYS A 104 -5.22 0.31 -9.26
N ILE A 105 -6.22 0.87 -9.94
CA ILE A 105 -7.63 0.57 -9.72
C ILE A 105 -8.19 0.09 -11.05
N GLU A 106 -8.90 -1.02 -11.04
CA GLU A 106 -9.57 -1.59 -12.21
C GLU A 106 -11.05 -1.75 -11.87
N GLU A 107 -11.94 -1.27 -12.74
CA GLU A 107 -13.37 -1.53 -12.60
C GLU A 107 -13.64 -3.00 -12.90
N ILE A 108 -14.46 -3.65 -12.06
CA ILE A 108 -14.96 -4.98 -12.35
C ILE A 108 -16.32 -4.78 -12.99
N VAL A 109 -16.37 -4.99 -14.31
CA VAL A 109 -17.63 -5.04 -15.05
C VAL A 109 -18.21 -6.43 -14.79
N GLU A 110 -19.29 -6.49 -14.02
CA GLU A 110 -20.14 -7.70 -13.92
C GLU A 110 -20.93 -7.89 -15.23
#